data_AF-A0A7Z9GAA6-F1
#
_entry.id   AF-A0A7Z9GAA6-F1
#
_cell.length_a   1.000
_cell.length_b   1.000
_cell.length_c   1.000
_cell.angle_alpha   90.00
_cell.angle_beta   90.00
_cell.angle_gamma   90.00
#
_symmetry.space_group_name_H-M   'P 1'
#
loop_
_entity.id
_entity.type
_entity.pdbx_description
1 polymer ?
#
loop_
_entity_poly.entity_id
_entity_poly.type
_entity_poly.pdbx_seq_one_letter_code
_entity_poly.pdbx_strand_id
1 'polypeptide(L)'
;MGAKADVPTTVDYDGDLQHNNNWDSLPGKKIRPYLYYGITVSETHYFLTYSQYHPRDWEAICLGLTGACHEGDMESVWIVAKRAESGFGKVLFVRAHHHGETTTWSNDSTIGEKVNLLSGIDFEDLEGSIAAKQGDSQSHVRIFSEAHGHGTSPCTAQELFFKPFGMVNISCPDSSGRTFPGGDGIKFVPTLEEPAFYKAGTENSDTAVEYGLVPISETLWQWRAQVGVNQMFRDKDPFIYLGAQGVPFVSEGQIGSHFDVEQFANDDLSGSAPWSRTLDGSEQGDVFLDPAWAYKKWLNLSQNWSLKYTYHPYLNVVETP
;
A
#
# COMPACT_ATOMS: atom_id res chain seq x y z
N MET A 1 7.36 2.34 23.72
CA MET A 1 8.17 1.66 22.68
C MET A 1 7.35 1.30 21.44
N GLY A 2 6.01 1.28 21.53
CA GLY A 2 5.11 0.93 20.43
C GLY A 2 5.23 1.77 19.16
N ALA A 3 5.12 3.09 19.29
CA ALA A 3 5.04 4.01 18.16
C ALA A 3 6.16 3.95 17.10
N LYS A 4 7.34 3.41 17.41
CA LYS A 4 8.38 3.23 16.39
C LYS A 4 8.00 2.12 15.39
N ALA A 5 7.28 1.09 15.85
CA ALA A 5 6.82 0.01 15.00
C ALA A 5 5.72 0.49 14.02
N ASP A 6 4.93 1.50 14.41
CA ASP A 6 3.90 2.13 13.58
C ASP A 6 4.46 3.15 12.55
N VAL A 7 5.79 3.27 12.42
CA VAL A 7 6.42 4.18 11.48
C VAL A 7 6.93 3.37 10.28
N PRO A 8 6.41 3.62 9.07
CA PRO A 8 6.83 2.86 7.91
C PRO A 8 8.26 3.18 7.54
N THR A 9 9.04 2.16 7.18
CA THR A 9 10.47 2.29 6.85
C THR A 9 10.81 1.37 5.67
N THR A 10 12.08 1.36 5.24
CA THR A 10 12.54 0.39 4.25
C THR A 10 12.69 -1.01 4.83
N VAL A 11 12.56 -2.03 3.98
CA VAL A 11 12.75 -3.45 4.32
C VAL A 11 14.17 -3.76 4.83
N ASP A 12 15.14 -2.92 4.49
CA ASP A 12 16.55 -3.02 4.86
C ASP A 12 16.97 -2.00 5.92
N TYR A 13 16.03 -1.48 6.71
CA TYR A 13 16.26 -0.40 7.66
C TYR A 13 17.38 -0.69 8.67
N ASP A 14 17.69 -1.96 8.92
CA ASP A 14 18.71 -2.40 9.85
C ASP A 14 20.04 -2.80 9.17
N GLY A 15 20.10 -2.71 7.84
CA GLY A 15 21.30 -2.87 7.03
C GLY A 15 21.44 -4.21 6.30
N ASP A 16 20.43 -5.07 6.36
CA ASP A 16 20.40 -6.33 5.61
C ASP A 16 19.00 -6.62 5.01
N LEU A 17 18.82 -7.79 4.39
CA LEU A 17 17.55 -8.22 3.79
C LEU A 17 17.02 -9.51 4.44
N GLN A 18 17.49 -9.81 5.65
CA GLN A 18 17.10 -10.99 6.40
C GLN A 18 15.77 -10.71 7.10
N HIS A 19 14.68 -11.27 6.58
CA HIS A 19 13.34 -10.87 7.06
C HIS A 19 12.85 -11.55 8.35
N ASN A 20 13.68 -12.43 8.94
CA ASN A 20 13.37 -13.19 10.15
C ASN A 20 14.10 -12.69 11.42
N ASN A 21 14.70 -11.51 11.39
CA ASN A 21 15.33 -10.88 12.56
C ASN A 21 14.85 -9.43 12.84
N ASN A 22 14.01 -8.87 11.97
CA ASN A 22 13.47 -7.53 12.00
C ASN A 22 12.75 -7.19 13.31
N TRP A 23 12.05 -8.16 13.91
CA TRP A 23 11.41 -7.91 15.19
C TRP A 23 12.46 -7.54 16.24
N ASP A 24 13.46 -8.38 16.47
CA ASP A 24 14.48 -8.15 17.49
C ASP A 24 15.45 -7.00 17.14
N SER A 25 15.65 -6.71 15.85
CA SER A 25 16.49 -5.60 15.39
C SER A 25 15.92 -4.23 15.74
N LEU A 26 14.60 -4.01 15.59
CA LEU A 26 13.96 -2.70 15.66
C LEU A 26 14.29 -1.84 16.91
N PRO A 27 14.34 -2.38 18.15
CA PRO A 27 14.64 -1.60 19.35
C PRO A 27 16.01 -0.92 19.28
N GLY A 28 17.01 -1.60 18.71
CA GLY A 28 18.39 -1.12 18.61
C GLY A 28 18.67 -0.19 17.43
N LYS A 29 17.71 -0.02 16.52
CA LYS A 29 17.89 0.71 15.27
C LYS A 29 17.17 2.07 15.30
N LYS A 30 17.73 3.01 14.54
CA LYS A 30 17.05 4.26 14.18
C LYS A 30 16.48 4.06 12.78
N ILE A 31 15.23 4.47 12.59
CA ILE A 31 14.52 4.33 11.31
C ILE A 31 14.24 5.71 10.73
N ARG A 32 14.08 5.75 9.42
CA ARG A 32 13.63 6.92 8.67
C ARG A 32 12.28 6.60 8.05
N PRO A 33 11.29 7.51 8.11
CA PRO A 33 10.00 7.26 7.52
C PRO A 33 10.09 7.17 5.99
N TYR A 34 9.73 6.03 5.42
CA TYR A 34 9.74 5.81 3.98
C TYR A 34 8.52 5.02 3.54
N LEU A 35 7.97 5.37 2.38
CA LEU A 35 7.00 4.55 1.67
C LEU A 35 7.62 4.03 0.37
N TYR A 36 7.30 2.80 0.01
CA TYR A 36 7.56 2.29 -1.32
C TYR A 36 6.51 2.81 -2.30
N TYR A 37 6.92 3.11 -3.53
CA TYR A 37 5.96 3.47 -4.58
C TYR A 37 6.24 2.77 -5.91
N GLY A 38 5.18 2.49 -6.65
CA GLY A 38 5.21 1.94 -8.01
C GLY A 38 4.28 2.73 -8.92
N ILE A 39 4.70 2.93 -10.17
CA ILE A 39 3.90 3.63 -11.19
C ILE A 39 3.88 2.80 -12.46
N THR A 40 2.68 2.55 -12.96
CA THR A 40 2.45 2.06 -14.32
C THR A 40 1.47 3.02 -15.00
N VAL A 41 1.68 3.30 -16.29
CA VAL A 41 0.89 4.28 -17.05
C VAL A 41 0.39 3.67 -18.34
N SER A 42 -0.93 3.68 -18.55
CA SER A 42 -1.52 3.42 -19.86
C SER A 42 -1.80 4.71 -20.61
N GLU A 43 -2.18 4.61 -21.88
CA GLU A 43 -2.60 5.78 -22.67
C GLU A 43 -3.71 6.59 -21.99
N THR A 44 -4.51 5.97 -21.10
CA THR A 44 -5.64 6.65 -20.45
C THR A 44 -5.60 6.72 -18.93
N HIS A 45 -4.75 5.96 -18.23
CA HIS A 45 -4.75 5.89 -16.76
C HIS A 45 -3.35 5.88 -16.14
N TYR A 46 -3.27 6.40 -14.92
CA TYR A 46 -2.19 6.14 -13.97
C TYR A 46 -2.62 5.04 -13.00
N PHE A 47 -1.72 4.09 -12.77
CA PHE A 47 -1.85 3.04 -11.75
C PHE A 47 -0.72 3.24 -10.75
N LEU A 48 -1.07 3.71 -9.57
CA LEU A 48 -0.12 4.04 -8.51
C LEU A 48 -0.25 3.00 -7.40
N THR A 49 0.87 2.49 -6.93
CA THR A 49 0.95 1.66 -5.73
C THR A 49 1.79 2.40 -4.70
N TYR A 50 1.31 2.46 -3.46
CA TYR A 50 2.09 2.89 -2.30
C TYR A 50 2.07 1.76 -1.28
N SER A 51 3.23 1.40 -0.74
CA SER A 51 3.35 0.31 0.24
C SER A 51 4.11 0.77 1.48
N GLN A 52 3.53 0.49 2.64
CA GLN A 52 4.02 0.85 3.96
C GLN A 52 4.60 -0.41 4.57
N TYR A 53 5.91 -0.44 4.80
CA TYR A 53 6.55 -1.57 5.48
C TYR A 53 6.81 -1.25 6.95
N HIS A 54 6.30 -2.08 7.83
CA HIS A 54 6.52 -2.03 9.27
C HIS A 54 7.34 -3.25 9.69
N PRO A 55 8.44 -3.09 10.46
CA PRO A 55 9.24 -4.23 10.91
C PRO A 55 8.48 -5.19 11.85
N ARG A 56 7.35 -4.75 12.41
CA ARG A 56 6.51 -5.50 13.34
C ARG A 56 5.04 -5.12 13.13
N ASP A 57 4.17 -6.09 12.87
CA ASP A 57 2.75 -6.00 13.22
C ASP A 57 2.62 -6.45 14.68
N TRP A 58 2.19 -5.57 15.56
CA TRP A 58 2.37 -5.73 17.00
C TRP A 58 1.16 -5.30 17.77
N GLU A 59 0.86 -5.98 18.86
CA GLU A 59 -0.19 -5.61 19.81
C GLU A 59 0.38 -5.39 21.20
N ALA A 60 -0.43 -4.81 22.10
CA ALA A 60 -0.05 -4.68 23.51
C ALA A 60 0.34 -6.01 24.16
N ILE A 61 -0.26 -7.12 23.68
CA ILE A 61 0.05 -8.49 24.11
C ILE A 61 0.15 -9.39 22.88
N CYS A 62 1.36 -9.79 22.52
CA CYS A 62 1.62 -10.78 21.48
C CYS A 62 1.74 -12.20 22.08
N LEU A 63 0.70 -13.01 21.92
CA LEU A 63 0.70 -14.41 22.39
C LEU A 63 1.01 -15.44 21.29
N GLY A 64 1.11 -15.02 20.02
CA GLY A 64 1.33 -15.93 18.88
C GLY A 64 0.19 -16.93 18.63
N LEU A 65 -0.98 -16.69 19.22
CA LEU A 65 -2.17 -17.56 19.10
C LEU A 65 -3.10 -17.12 17.95
N THR A 66 -2.91 -15.91 17.44
CA THR A 66 -3.64 -15.30 16.33
C THR A 66 -2.64 -14.56 15.44
N GLY A 67 -2.96 -14.36 14.16
CA GLY A 67 -2.17 -13.51 13.24
C GLY A 67 -2.21 -12.02 13.56
N ALA A 68 -2.40 -11.66 14.84
CA ALA A 68 -2.45 -10.28 15.32
C ALA A 68 -1.08 -9.73 15.72
N CYS A 69 -0.05 -10.58 15.78
CA CYS A 69 1.32 -10.12 15.81
C CYS A 69 2.14 -10.99 14.86
N HIS A 70 2.94 -10.34 14.04
CA HIS A 70 3.96 -10.99 13.25
C HIS A 70 5.10 -10.04 12.95
N GLU A 71 6.28 -10.61 12.78
CA GLU A 71 7.40 -9.89 12.20
C GLU A 71 7.11 -9.52 10.76
N GLY A 72 7.53 -8.32 10.34
CA GLY A 72 7.36 -7.84 8.98
C GLY A 72 5.90 -7.70 8.56
N ASP A 73 5.52 -6.48 8.21
CA ASP A 73 4.20 -6.20 7.70
C ASP A 73 4.30 -5.21 6.54
N MET A 74 3.56 -5.48 5.46
CA MET A 74 3.52 -4.57 4.34
C MET A 74 2.11 -4.43 3.82
N GLU A 75 1.59 -3.23 4.05
CA GLU A 75 0.27 -2.84 3.65
C GLU A 75 0.31 -1.90 2.44
N SER A 76 -0.56 -2.14 1.47
CA SER A 76 -0.49 -1.50 0.16
C SER A 76 -1.79 -0.82 -0.21
N VAL A 77 -1.65 0.38 -0.79
CA VAL A 77 -2.72 1.17 -1.38
C VAL A 77 -2.49 1.28 -2.88
N TRP A 78 -3.51 0.94 -3.67
CA TRP A 78 -3.56 1.19 -5.11
C TRP A 78 -4.49 2.36 -5.39
N ILE A 79 -3.99 3.37 -6.10
CA ILE A 79 -4.76 4.51 -6.56
C ILE A 79 -4.80 4.46 -8.08
N VAL A 80 -6.01 4.43 -8.64
CA VAL A 80 -6.21 4.47 -10.09
C VAL A 80 -6.80 5.82 -10.47
N ALA A 81 -6.11 6.52 -11.35
CA ALA A 81 -6.52 7.85 -11.81
C ALA A 81 -6.64 7.87 -13.34
N LYS A 82 -7.71 8.50 -13.84
CA LYS A 82 -7.86 8.82 -15.25
C LYS A 82 -6.90 9.95 -15.59
N ARG A 83 -6.10 9.77 -16.64
CA ARG A 83 -5.21 10.82 -17.15
C ARG A 83 -6.04 12.00 -17.68
N ALA A 84 -5.54 13.20 -17.43
CA ALA A 84 -6.02 14.43 -18.04
C ALA A 84 -4.98 14.93 -19.05
N GLU A 85 -5.39 15.82 -19.95
CA GLU A 85 -4.47 16.47 -20.90
C GLU A 85 -3.40 17.31 -20.17
N SER A 86 -3.72 17.81 -18.97
CA SER A 86 -2.80 18.51 -18.05
C SER A 86 -3.07 18.11 -16.60
N GLY A 87 -2.04 18.14 -15.74
CA GLY A 87 -2.16 17.85 -14.30
C GLY A 87 -2.04 16.37 -13.93
N PHE A 88 -2.33 16.03 -12.66
CA PHE A 88 -2.16 14.68 -12.11
C PHE A 88 -3.32 13.71 -12.38
N GLY A 89 -4.34 14.14 -13.14
CA GLY A 89 -5.50 13.34 -13.49
C GLY A 89 -6.60 13.32 -12.42
N LYS A 90 -7.66 12.55 -12.67
CA LYS A 90 -8.80 12.38 -11.77
C LYS A 90 -8.78 11.00 -11.13
N VAL A 91 -8.67 10.92 -9.80
CA VAL A 91 -8.79 9.66 -9.05
C VAL A 91 -10.18 9.07 -9.28
N LEU A 92 -10.17 7.80 -9.66
CA LEU A 92 -11.37 7.02 -9.93
C LEU A 92 -11.75 6.18 -8.72
N PHE A 93 -10.77 5.44 -8.19
CA PHE A 93 -10.95 4.62 -7.01
C PHE A 93 -9.63 4.45 -6.27
N VAL A 94 -9.75 4.11 -4.99
CA VAL A 94 -8.66 3.74 -4.09
C VAL A 94 -8.94 2.34 -3.60
N ARG A 95 -7.94 1.48 -3.58
CA ARG A 95 -8.01 0.13 -3.02
C ARG A 95 -6.92 -0.01 -1.98
N ALA A 96 -7.22 -0.62 -0.85
CA ALA A 96 -6.23 -0.90 0.18
C ALA A 96 -6.31 -2.36 0.61
N HIS A 97 -5.15 -2.97 0.80
CA HIS A 97 -5.01 -4.27 1.44
C HIS A 97 -4.76 -4.04 2.93
N HIS A 98 -5.40 -4.85 3.76
CA HIS A 98 -5.09 -4.97 5.18
C HIS A 98 -5.54 -6.31 5.75
N HIS A 99 -4.74 -6.91 6.64
CA HIS A 99 -5.09 -8.15 7.35
C HIS A 99 -5.60 -9.28 6.45
N GLY A 100 -5.01 -9.43 5.26
CA GLY A 100 -5.43 -10.42 4.26
C GLY A 100 -6.68 -10.07 3.47
N GLU A 101 -7.39 -8.99 3.82
CA GLU A 101 -8.58 -8.50 3.13
C GLU A 101 -8.23 -7.32 2.21
N THR A 102 -9.12 -7.01 1.27
CA THR A 102 -8.90 -5.87 0.38
C THR A 102 -10.21 -5.15 0.11
N THR A 103 -10.22 -3.86 0.38
CA THR A 103 -11.40 -3.01 0.26
C THR A 103 -11.17 -1.95 -0.81
N THR A 104 -12.23 -1.54 -1.50
CA THR A 104 -12.16 -0.55 -2.60
C THR A 104 -13.21 0.53 -2.41
N TRP A 105 -12.78 1.78 -2.54
CA TRP A 105 -13.60 2.98 -2.48
C TRP A 105 -13.64 3.69 -3.81
N SER A 106 -14.79 4.25 -4.14
CA SER A 106 -14.97 5.16 -5.26
C SER A 106 -15.99 6.23 -4.87
N ASN A 107 -15.65 7.50 -5.13
CA ASN A 107 -16.63 8.58 -5.11
C ASN A 107 -17.28 8.79 -6.51
N ASP A 108 -16.88 7.99 -7.50
CA ASP A 108 -17.46 7.98 -8.84
C ASP A 108 -18.50 6.86 -8.95
N SER A 109 -19.78 7.24 -8.97
CA SER A 109 -20.92 6.32 -9.04
C SER A 109 -21.04 5.59 -10.40
N THR A 110 -20.19 5.92 -11.38
CA THR A 110 -20.16 5.25 -12.69
C THR A 110 -19.23 4.03 -12.71
N ILE A 111 -18.53 3.77 -11.62
CA ILE A 111 -17.64 2.63 -11.43
C ILE A 111 -18.36 1.65 -10.50
N GLY A 112 -18.42 0.35 -10.85
CA GLY A 112 -18.71 -0.69 -9.85
C GLY A 112 -20.01 -1.49 -9.97
N GLU A 113 -20.71 -1.53 -11.11
CA GLU A 113 -21.92 -2.40 -11.19
C GLU A 113 -21.67 -3.90 -10.92
N LYS A 114 -20.41 -4.36 -10.97
CA LYS A 114 -20.03 -5.76 -10.70
C LYS A 114 -19.58 -6.04 -9.26
N VAL A 115 -19.24 -5.00 -8.47
CA VAL A 115 -18.55 -5.17 -7.17
C VAL A 115 -19.05 -4.15 -6.16
N ASN A 116 -19.11 -4.54 -4.89
CA ASN A 116 -19.48 -3.59 -3.84
C ASN A 116 -18.34 -2.60 -3.64
N LEU A 117 -18.56 -1.34 -4.03
CA LEU A 117 -17.65 -0.24 -3.74
C LEU A 117 -18.18 0.57 -2.57
N LEU A 118 -17.27 0.89 -1.65
CA LEU A 118 -17.56 1.84 -0.58
C LEU A 118 -17.34 3.28 -1.07
N SER A 119 -17.81 4.24 -0.28
CA SER A 119 -17.55 5.67 -0.50
C SER A 119 -16.77 6.24 0.68
N GLY A 120 -16.21 7.44 0.52
CA GLY A 120 -15.46 8.10 1.60
C GLY A 120 -13.99 8.31 1.28
N ILE A 121 -13.70 8.80 0.06
CA ILE A 121 -12.37 9.32 -0.27
C ILE A 121 -12.38 10.84 -0.05
N ASP A 122 -11.54 11.33 0.85
CA ASP A 122 -11.27 12.76 1.02
C ASP A 122 -10.00 13.15 0.24
N PHE A 123 -10.06 14.33 -0.36
CA PHE A 123 -8.94 14.98 -1.05
C PHE A 123 -8.52 16.22 -0.28
N GLU A 124 -7.22 16.40 -0.09
CA GLU A 124 -6.60 17.61 0.49
C GLU A 124 -5.92 18.39 -0.62
N ASP A 125 -6.17 19.70 -0.71
CA ASP A 125 -5.43 20.61 -1.60
C ASP A 125 -4.14 21.12 -0.96
N LEU A 126 -3.37 21.92 -1.69
CA LEU A 126 -2.08 22.44 -1.21
C LEU A 126 -2.24 23.45 -0.05
N GLU A 127 -3.41 24.03 0.08
CA GLU A 127 -3.80 24.94 1.15
C GLU A 127 -4.34 24.19 2.39
N GLY A 128 -4.47 22.86 2.33
CA GLY A 128 -4.98 22.01 3.40
C GLY A 128 -6.51 21.98 3.49
N SER A 129 -7.23 22.45 2.47
CA SER A 129 -8.69 22.33 2.38
C SER A 129 -9.06 20.91 1.98
N ILE A 130 -10.09 20.38 2.63
CA ILE A 130 -10.53 18.99 2.41
C ILE A 130 -11.90 18.95 1.75
N ALA A 131 -12.03 18.10 0.74
CA ALA A 131 -13.29 17.87 0.03
C ALA A 131 -13.46 16.41 -0.41
N ALA A 132 -14.71 15.96 -0.47
CA ALA A 132 -15.07 14.65 -1.02
C ALA A 132 -14.96 14.59 -2.56
N LYS A 133 -14.79 15.73 -3.22
CA LYS A 133 -14.49 15.81 -4.66
C LYS A 133 -13.08 16.27 -4.81
N GLN A 134 -12.31 15.59 -5.65
CA GLN A 134 -11.00 16.07 -6.04
C GLN A 134 -11.15 17.47 -6.64
N GLY A 135 -10.40 18.41 -6.07
CA GLY A 135 -10.46 19.82 -6.44
C GLY A 135 -9.67 20.08 -7.71
N ASP A 136 -8.69 20.96 -7.61
CA ASP A 136 -7.80 21.27 -8.71
C ASP A 136 -6.90 20.07 -9.08
N SER A 137 -6.02 20.28 -10.05
CA SER A 137 -5.09 19.25 -10.48
C SER A 137 -4.02 18.88 -9.44
N GLN A 138 -3.99 19.49 -8.26
CA GLN A 138 -2.95 19.33 -7.23
C GLN A 138 -3.48 18.70 -5.93
N SER A 139 -4.79 18.45 -5.80
CA SER A 139 -5.31 17.76 -4.63
C SER A 139 -4.87 16.29 -4.57
N HIS A 140 -4.62 15.79 -3.36
CA HIS A 140 -4.15 14.42 -3.11
C HIS A 140 -5.08 13.65 -2.16
N VAL A 141 -5.08 12.32 -2.29
CA VAL A 141 -5.83 11.43 -1.39
C VAL A 141 -5.15 11.42 -0.02
N ARG A 142 -5.96 11.37 1.04
CA ARG A 142 -5.51 11.21 2.41
C ARG A 142 -5.74 9.77 2.87
N ILE A 143 -4.71 9.14 3.42
CA ILE A 143 -4.72 7.75 3.86
C ILE A 143 -4.53 7.69 5.37
N PHE A 144 -5.30 6.85 6.02
CA PHE A 144 -5.18 6.44 7.41
C PHE A 144 -4.53 5.06 7.47
N SER A 145 -3.64 4.85 8.43
CA SER A 145 -3.12 3.53 8.80
C SER A 145 -3.33 3.35 10.30
N GLU A 146 -3.87 2.21 10.69
CA GLU A 146 -4.08 1.85 12.08
C GLU A 146 -2.74 1.75 12.83
N ALA A 147 -2.67 2.23 14.07
CA ALA A 147 -1.57 1.82 14.94
C ALA A 147 -1.67 0.32 15.22
N HIS A 148 -0.55 -0.36 15.48
CA HIS A 148 -0.48 -1.80 15.74
C HIS A 148 -0.65 -2.64 14.47
N GLY A 149 -1.89 -2.82 14.03
CA GLY A 149 -2.25 -3.71 12.93
C GLY A 149 -2.03 -3.13 11.53
N HIS A 150 -1.72 -1.83 11.42
CA HIS A 150 -1.46 -1.12 10.16
C HIS A 150 -2.56 -1.13 9.10
N GLY A 151 -3.78 -1.53 9.49
CA GLY A 151 -4.93 -1.54 8.60
C GLY A 151 -5.13 -0.20 7.91
N THR A 152 -5.10 -0.21 6.57
CA THR A 152 -5.00 1.02 5.77
C THR A 152 -6.30 1.32 5.04
N SER A 153 -6.76 2.58 5.09
CA SER A 153 -7.98 3.04 4.41
C SER A 153 -7.95 4.55 4.10
N PRO A 154 -8.85 5.06 3.24
CA PRO A 154 -9.04 6.50 3.10
C PRO A 154 -9.53 7.18 4.39
N CYS A 155 -9.12 8.42 4.63
CA CYS A 155 -9.37 9.18 5.87
C CYS A 155 -10.85 9.46 6.24
N THR A 156 -11.81 9.16 5.37
CA THR A 156 -13.27 9.26 5.64
C THR A 156 -14.02 8.00 5.26
N ALA A 157 -13.30 6.88 5.10
CA ALA A 157 -13.90 5.59 4.85
C ALA A 157 -14.81 5.20 6.02
N GLN A 158 -15.98 4.63 5.68
CA GLN A 158 -16.70 3.80 6.62
C GLN A 158 -16.08 2.42 6.56
N GLU A 159 -15.49 1.99 7.67
CA GLU A 159 -14.79 0.72 7.75
C GLU A 159 -15.38 -0.17 8.84
N LEU A 160 -15.35 -1.47 8.59
CA LEU A 160 -15.66 -2.48 9.59
C LEU A 160 -14.41 -2.79 10.40
N PHE A 161 -13.93 -1.84 11.21
CA PHE A 161 -12.84 -2.12 12.15
C PHE A 161 -13.35 -3.00 13.30
N PHE A 162 -12.72 -4.17 13.49
CA PHE A 162 -12.89 -5.09 14.61
C PHE A 162 -14.32 -5.59 14.91
N LYS A 163 -14.58 -6.87 14.59
CA LYS A 163 -15.66 -7.62 15.27
C LYS A 163 -15.29 -7.71 16.75
N PRO A 164 -16.08 -7.14 17.70
CA PRO A 164 -17.54 -7.09 17.66
C PRO A 164 -18.19 -5.70 17.62
N PHE A 165 -17.46 -4.60 17.39
CA PHE A 165 -17.95 -3.25 17.74
C PHE A 165 -18.68 -2.47 16.62
N GLY A 166 -18.82 -3.04 15.41
CA GLY A 166 -19.57 -2.42 14.32
C GLY A 166 -18.74 -1.44 13.49
N MET A 167 -19.39 -0.68 12.59
CA MET A 167 -18.68 0.25 11.70
C MET A 167 -18.04 1.39 12.50
N VAL A 168 -16.77 1.67 12.23
CA VAL A 168 -16.05 2.84 12.73
C VAL A 168 -15.90 3.83 11.57
N ASN A 169 -16.25 5.09 11.84
CA ASN A 169 -15.94 6.17 10.90
C ASN A 169 -14.48 6.52 11.09
N ILE A 170 -13.67 6.27 10.07
CA ILE A 170 -12.28 6.71 10.08
C ILE A 170 -12.27 8.23 9.93
N SER A 171 -11.48 8.90 10.76
CA SER A 171 -11.30 10.35 10.73
C SER A 171 -9.83 10.69 10.84
N CYS A 172 -9.28 11.40 9.86
CA CYS A 172 -7.95 11.98 9.98
C CYS A 172 -8.00 13.44 10.45
N PRO A 173 -6.97 13.91 11.17
CA PRO A 173 -6.93 15.28 11.68
C PRO A 173 -7.04 16.34 10.60
N ASP A 174 -7.74 17.43 10.88
CA ASP A 174 -7.88 18.54 9.93
C ASP A 174 -8.07 19.90 10.59
N SER A 175 -8.18 20.95 9.78
CA SER A 175 -8.41 22.34 10.21
C SER A 175 -9.77 22.57 10.87
N SER A 176 -10.72 21.62 10.78
CA SER A 176 -12.02 21.69 11.45
C SER A 176 -12.00 21.10 12.87
N GLY A 177 -10.86 20.54 13.29
CA GLY A 177 -10.68 19.96 14.62
C GLY A 177 -11.03 18.46 14.69
N ARG A 178 -11.13 17.76 13.55
CA ARG A 178 -11.11 16.29 13.57
C ARG A 178 -9.79 15.82 14.19
N THR A 179 -9.82 14.70 14.91
CA THR A 179 -8.64 14.04 15.48
C THR A 179 -8.54 12.62 14.95
N PHE A 180 -7.40 11.97 15.19
CA PHE A 180 -7.26 10.54 14.94
C PHE A 180 -8.30 9.73 15.73
N PRO A 181 -8.72 8.55 15.24
CA PRO A 181 -9.45 7.58 16.07
C PRO A 181 -8.58 7.22 17.29
N GLY A 182 -9.16 7.21 18.48
CA GLY A 182 -8.42 7.01 19.73
C GLY A 182 -7.82 8.29 20.35
N GLY A 183 -7.67 9.36 19.57
CA GLY A 183 -7.28 10.69 20.05
C GLY A 183 -5.81 11.06 19.88
N ASP A 184 -4.96 10.12 19.47
CA ASP A 184 -3.52 10.30 19.22
C ASP A 184 -3.08 9.65 17.89
N GLY A 185 -1.91 10.05 17.37
CA GLY A 185 -1.36 9.52 16.12
C GLY A 185 -0.28 10.39 15.48
N ILE A 186 0.34 9.87 14.42
CA ILE A 186 1.42 10.55 13.71
C ILE A 186 0.86 11.11 12.38
N LYS A 187 1.00 12.42 12.16
CA LYS A 187 0.71 13.01 10.84
C LYS A 187 1.94 12.88 9.95
N PHE A 188 1.85 12.08 8.89
CA PHE A 188 2.90 11.94 7.90
C PHE A 188 2.71 12.90 6.71
N VAL A 189 3.78 13.55 6.27
CA VAL A 189 3.79 14.42 5.08
C VAL A 189 4.97 14.07 4.16
N PRO A 190 4.81 14.08 2.83
CA PRO A 190 5.89 13.74 1.92
C PRO A 190 6.99 14.82 1.95
N THR A 191 8.24 14.41 1.75
CA THR A 191 9.38 15.29 1.51
C THR A 191 10.12 14.90 0.22
N LEU A 192 10.74 15.89 -0.43
CA LEU A 192 11.64 15.68 -1.57
C LEU A 192 13.10 15.44 -1.12
N GLU A 193 13.39 15.69 0.16
CA GLU A 193 14.70 15.52 0.77
C GLU A 193 14.79 14.18 1.51
N GLU A 194 15.98 13.82 1.99
CA GLU A 194 16.12 12.65 2.86
C GLU A 194 15.36 12.88 4.19
N PRO A 195 14.32 12.09 4.52
CA PRO A 195 13.52 12.27 5.73
C PRO A 195 14.38 12.05 6.98
N ALA A 196 14.26 12.91 7.98
CA ALA A 196 15.01 12.77 9.22
C ALA A 196 14.71 11.45 9.95
N PHE A 197 15.65 11.00 10.79
CA PHE A 197 15.37 9.87 11.68
C PHE A 197 14.17 10.15 12.57
N TYR A 198 13.30 9.14 12.72
CA TYR A 198 12.15 9.20 13.61
C TYR A 198 12.57 9.48 15.06
N LYS A 199 11.80 10.33 15.74
CA LYS A 199 11.99 10.67 17.15
C LYS A 199 10.72 10.32 17.91
N ALA A 200 10.83 9.41 18.88
CA ALA A 200 9.71 9.07 19.75
C ALA A 200 9.15 10.31 20.47
N GLY A 201 7.84 10.32 20.70
CA GLY A 201 7.12 11.47 21.29
C GLY A 201 6.44 12.38 20.27
N THR A 202 6.50 12.06 18.97
CA THR A 202 5.79 12.79 17.90
C THR A 202 4.33 12.41 17.74
N GLU A 203 3.87 11.34 18.40
CA GLU A 203 2.52 10.75 18.25
C GLU A 203 1.40 11.62 18.84
N ASN A 204 1.76 12.67 19.56
CA ASN A 204 0.85 13.65 20.15
C ASN A 204 1.30 15.08 19.85
N SER A 205 2.07 15.24 18.78
CA SER A 205 2.63 16.51 18.35
C SER A 205 1.79 17.09 17.22
N ASP A 206 1.59 18.40 17.23
CA ASP A 206 1.07 19.14 16.07
C ASP A 206 2.08 19.17 14.90
N THR A 207 3.30 18.67 15.12
CA THR A 207 4.36 18.63 14.10
C THR A 207 4.23 17.38 13.25
N ALA A 208 4.11 17.58 11.94
CA ALA A 208 4.13 16.47 10.99
C ALA A 208 5.52 15.80 10.92
N VAL A 209 5.52 14.49 10.69
CA VAL A 209 6.70 13.69 10.41
C VAL A 209 6.86 13.57 8.90
N GLU A 210 8.01 13.96 8.39
CA GLU A 210 8.31 13.85 6.96
C GLU A 210 8.64 12.40 6.57
N TYR A 211 8.14 11.95 5.42
CA TYR A 211 8.51 10.67 4.81
C TYR A 211 9.03 10.83 3.39
N GLY A 212 9.99 9.99 3.01
CA GLY A 212 10.50 9.89 1.65
C GLY A 212 9.80 8.80 0.84
N LEU A 213 10.02 8.82 -0.48
CA LEU A 213 9.51 7.80 -1.39
C LEU A 213 10.65 6.95 -1.96
N VAL A 214 10.46 5.63 -1.97
CA VAL A 214 11.43 4.65 -2.48
C VAL A 214 10.83 3.90 -3.67
N PRO A 215 11.43 3.97 -4.87
CA PRO A 215 10.86 3.33 -6.06
C PRO A 215 10.98 1.80 -5.98
N ILE A 216 9.84 1.10 -6.03
CA ILE A 216 9.79 -0.37 -5.99
C ILE A 216 10.63 -0.97 -7.12
N SER A 217 10.56 -0.40 -8.33
CA SER A 217 11.26 -0.89 -9.52
C SER A 217 12.79 -0.90 -9.38
N GLU A 218 13.36 0.01 -8.61
CA GLU A 218 14.82 0.14 -8.47
C GLU A 218 15.35 -0.51 -7.18
N THR A 219 14.45 -0.86 -6.26
CA THR A 219 14.80 -1.36 -4.93
C THR A 219 14.16 -2.72 -4.67
N LEU A 220 12.98 -2.74 -4.05
CA LEU A 220 12.27 -3.94 -3.59
C LEU A 220 12.10 -4.99 -4.71
N TRP A 221 11.76 -4.57 -5.93
CA TRP A 221 11.58 -5.48 -7.05
C TRP A 221 12.85 -6.25 -7.40
N GLN A 222 14.04 -5.67 -7.22
CA GLN A 222 15.32 -6.31 -7.58
C GLN A 222 15.57 -7.60 -6.79
N TRP A 223 14.94 -7.74 -5.63
CA TRP A 223 15.09 -8.87 -4.72
C TRP A 223 13.95 -9.89 -4.84
N ARG A 224 13.00 -9.71 -5.76
CA ARG A 224 11.84 -10.58 -5.97
C ARG A 224 12.14 -12.08 -6.06
N ALA A 225 13.35 -12.45 -6.50
CA ALA A 225 13.78 -13.83 -6.65
C ALA A 225 14.51 -14.40 -5.42
N GLN A 226 14.72 -13.61 -4.36
CA GLN A 226 15.32 -14.07 -3.09
C GLN A 226 14.30 -14.84 -2.27
N VAL A 227 14.06 -16.08 -2.70
CA VAL A 227 13.12 -17.02 -2.10
C VAL A 227 13.89 -18.11 -1.38
N GLY A 228 13.59 -18.34 -0.10
CA GLY A 228 14.24 -19.37 0.69
C GLY A 228 14.34 -19.02 2.17
N VAL A 229 14.89 -19.95 2.95
CA VAL A 229 15.16 -19.75 4.38
C VAL A 229 16.27 -18.71 4.56
N ASN A 230 16.06 -17.75 5.46
CA ASN A 230 16.93 -16.60 5.70
C ASN A 230 17.12 -15.73 4.45
N GLN A 231 16.13 -15.70 3.56
CA GLN A 231 16.08 -14.77 2.44
C GLN A 231 15.05 -13.68 2.73
N MET A 232 14.80 -12.82 1.75
CA MET A 232 13.76 -11.81 1.86
C MET A 232 12.36 -12.44 1.88
N PHE A 233 12.12 -13.44 1.01
CA PHE A 233 10.82 -14.08 0.83
C PHE A 233 10.86 -15.55 1.21
N ARG A 234 9.79 -16.06 1.81
CA ARG A 234 9.67 -17.46 2.21
C ARG A 234 9.49 -18.37 0.99
N ASP A 235 9.90 -19.64 1.10
CA ASP A 235 9.76 -20.66 0.06
C ASP A 235 8.42 -21.39 0.04
N LYS A 236 7.54 -21.09 0.99
CA LYS A 236 6.22 -21.71 1.13
C LYS A 236 5.30 -21.45 -0.07
N ASP A 237 5.35 -20.25 -0.62
CA ASP A 237 4.37 -19.75 -1.59
C ASP A 237 4.92 -18.76 -2.63
N PRO A 238 6.12 -18.96 -3.21
CA PRO A 238 6.50 -18.20 -4.39
C PRO A 238 5.60 -18.57 -5.58
N PHE A 239 5.46 -17.65 -6.53
CA PHE A 239 4.64 -17.86 -7.73
C PHE A 239 5.40 -17.55 -9.01
N ILE A 240 4.98 -18.16 -10.12
CA ILE A 240 5.47 -17.81 -11.44
C ILE A 240 4.42 -16.91 -12.07
N TYR A 241 4.79 -15.67 -12.39
CA TYR A 241 3.90 -14.79 -13.11
C TYR A 241 3.92 -15.14 -14.60
N LEU A 242 2.76 -15.52 -15.15
CA LEU A 242 2.60 -15.86 -16.57
C LEU A 242 1.89 -14.76 -17.36
N GLY A 243 1.25 -13.81 -16.68
CA GLY A 243 0.45 -12.74 -17.27
C GLY A 243 -0.86 -13.23 -17.87
N ALA A 244 -1.97 -12.56 -17.56
CA ALA A 244 -3.29 -12.98 -18.05
C ALA A 244 -3.55 -12.66 -19.55
N GLN A 245 -2.80 -11.72 -20.15
CA GLN A 245 -2.94 -11.36 -21.57
C GLN A 245 -1.83 -11.87 -22.49
N GLY A 246 -0.81 -12.57 -21.98
CA GLY A 246 0.38 -12.85 -22.78
C GLY A 246 1.13 -11.56 -23.19
N VAL A 247 1.04 -10.49 -22.38
CA VAL A 247 2.06 -9.43 -22.40
C VAL A 247 3.41 -10.14 -22.30
N PRO A 248 4.42 -9.87 -23.14
CA PRO A 248 5.68 -10.60 -23.12
C PRO A 248 6.43 -10.31 -21.81
N PHE A 249 6.02 -10.98 -20.75
CA PHE A 249 6.79 -11.12 -19.53
C PHE A 249 7.89 -12.10 -19.85
N VAL A 250 9.13 -11.65 -19.70
CA VAL A 250 10.25 -12.58 -19.60
C VAL A 250 10.02 -13.29 -18.28
N SER A 251 9.55 -14.54 -18.31
CA SER A 251 9.29 -15.29 -17.10
C SER A 251 10.61 -15.44 -16.35
N GLU A 252 10.77 -14.69 -15.28
CA GLU A 252 11.88 -14.86 -14.37
C GLU A 252 11.44 -15.76 -13.24
N GLY A 253 11.70 -17.07 -13.40
CA GLY A 253 11.61 -18.06 -12.34
C GLY A 253 10.45 -17.88 -11.36
N GLN A 254 10.75 -18.14 -10.09
CA GLN A 254 9.84 -17.94 -8.97
C GLN A 254 10.00 -16.52 -8.42
N ILE A 255 8.87 -15.89 -8.09
CA ILE A 255 8.74 -14.57 -7.49
C ILE A 255 8.22 -14.77 -6.06
N GLY A 256 8.90 -14.19 -5.08
CA GLY A 256 8.51 -14.21 -3.68
C GLY A 256 7.22 -13.43 -3.45
N SER A 257 6.31 -13.99 -2.64
CA SER A 257 4.99 -13.40 -2.39
C SER A 257 4.83 -12.83 -0.98
N HIS A 258 5.43 -13.48 0.02
CA HIS A 258 5.38 -13.11 1.43
C HIS A 258 6.79 -13.12 2.02
N PHE A 259 7.04 -12.23 2.98
CA PHE A 259 8.33 -12.14 3.64
C PHE A 259 8.65 -13.41 4.45
N ASP A 260 9.94 -13.74 4.57
CA ASP A 260 10.42 -14.85 5.41
C ASP A 260 10.49 -14.43 6.88
N VAL A 261 9.35 -14.47 7.57
CA VAL A 261 9.20 -13.98 8.95
C VAL A 261 9.28 -15.14 9.95
N GLU A 262 9.87 -14.95 11.13
CA GLU A 262 10.02 -16.01 12.14
C GLU A 262 9.23 -15.73 13.41
N GLN A 263 9.13 -14.48 13.85
CA GLN A 263 8.50 -14.20 15.13
C GLN A 263 6.96 -14.17 15.08
N PHE A 264 6.37 -14.87 16.06
CA PHE A 264 4.93 -15.04 16.28
C PHE A 264 4.23 -15.82 15.16
N ALA A 265 3.31 -15.19 14.41
CA ALA A 265 2.62 -15.85 13.31
C ALA A 265 3.44 -15.74 12.02
N ASN A 266 3.62 -16.87 11.34
CA ASN A 266 4.10 -16.93 9.95
C ASN A 266 3.01 -17.62 9.12
N ASP A 267 1.95 -16.87 8.82
CA ASP A 267 0.78 -17.33 8.09
C ASP A 267 0.54 -16.46 6.85
N ASP A 268 -0.63 -16.59 6.22
CA ASP A 268 -0.94 -15.87 4.98
C ASP A 268 -1.41 -14.42 5.23
N LEU A 269 -1.46 -14.01 6.50
CA LEU A 269 -1.70 -12.63 6.93
C LEU A 269 -0.37 -11.89 7.16
N SER A 270 0.72 -12.62 7.42
CA SER A 270 2.07 -12.07 7.55
C SER A 270 2.52 -11.32 6.28
N GLY A 271 3.27 -10.23 6.44
CA GLY A 271 3.53 -9.22 5.41
C GLY A 271 3.73 -9.74 3.98
N SER A 272 2.94 -9.21 3.05
CA SER A 272 2.97 -9.60 1.63
C SER A 272 3.67 -8.56 0.77
N ALA A 273 4.37 -9.02 -0.27
CA ALA A 273 4.86 -8.13 -1.31
C ALA A 273 3.71 -7.45 -2.07
N PRO A 274 3.90 -6.22 -2.59
CA PRO A 274 2.81 -5.44 -3.20
C PRO A 274 2.31 -6.03 -4.52
N TRP A 275 3.10 -6.92 -5.13
CA TRP A 275 2.74 -7.65 -6.34
C TRP A 275 2.00 -8.95 -6.07
N SER A 276 1.76 -9.36 -4.83
CA SER A 276 1.18 -10.68 -4.52
C SER A 276 -0.34 -10.74 -4.64
N ARG A 277 -1.01 -9.67 -5.07
CA ARG A 277 -2.46 -9.54 -5.01
C ARG A 277 -3.15 -9.97 -6.31
N THR A 278 -4.41 -10.37 -6.14
CA THR A 278 -5.32 -10.78 -7.21
C THR A 278 -6.70 -10.11 -7.03
N LEU A 279 -7.51 -10.16 -8.09
CA LEU A 279 -8.93 -9.82 -8.16
C LEU A 279 -9.71 -11.04 -8.64
N ASP A 280 -11.03 -11.00 -8.46
CA ASP A 280 -11.91 -12.03 -9.01
C ASP A 280 -11.73 -12.14 -10.54
N GLY A 281 -11.23 -13.29 -10.98
CA GLY A 281 -10.98 -13.56 -12.39
C GLY A 281 -9.65 -13.03 -12.95
N SER A 282 -8.70 -12.65 -12.08
CA SER A 282 -7.29 -12.40 -12.43
C SER A 282 -6.34 -13.43 -11.80
N GLU A 283 -5.09 -13.43 -12.24
CA GLU A 283 -4.00 -14.20 -11.66
C GLU A 283 -3.28 -13.41 -10.55
N GLN A 284 -2.59 -14.12 -9.66
CA GLN A 284 -1.68 -13.50 -8.70
C GLN A 284 -0.62 -12.67 -9.45
N GLY A 285 -0.43 -11.41 -9.09
CA GLY A 285 0.45 -10.50 -9.82
C GLY A 285 -0.28 -9.43 -10.61
N ASP A 286 -1.46 -9.74 -11.16
CA ASP A 286 -2.10 -8.88 -12.16
C ASP A 286 -2.49 -7.50 -11.62
N VAL A 287 -2.81 -7.37 -10.32
CA VAL A 287 -3.14 -6.08 -9.71
C VAL A 287 -1.98 -5.08 -9.77
N PHE A 288 -0.74 -5.57 -9.77
CA PHE A 288 0.46 -4.74 -9.79
C PHE A 288 1.13 -4.75 -11.17
N LEU A 289 1.22 -5.93 -11.81
CA LEU A 289 1.95 -6.15 -13.05
C LEU A 289 1.10 -5.96 -14.30
N ASP A 290 -0.22 -6.10 -14.25
CA ASP A 290 -1.11 -5.78 -15.37
C ASP A 290 -2.42 -5.11 -14.90
N PRO A 291 -2.31 -3.97 -14.18
CA PRO A 291 -3.45 -3.35 -13.52
C PRO A 291 -4.54 -2.90 -14.51
N ALA A 292 -4.15 -2.47 -15.71
CA ALA A 292 -5.12 -2.08 -16.73
C ALA A 292 -6.01 -3.26 -17.12
N TRP A 293 -5.44 -4.45 -17.33
CA TRP A 293 -6.25 -5.61 -17.63
C TRP A 293 -7.07 -6.06 -16.43
N ALA A 294 -6.42 -6.18 -15.26
CA ALA A 294 -7.03 -6.69 -14.03
C ALA A 294 -8.30 -5.90 -13.67
N TYR A 295 -8.21 -4.57 -13.62
CA TYR A 295 -9.35 -3.73 -13.26
C TYR A 295 -10.41 -3.67 -14.37
N LYS A 296 -10.04 -3.76 -15.66
CA LYS A 296 -11.04 -3.84 -16.75
C LYS A 296 -11.85 -5.13 -16.69
N LYS A 297 -11.22 -6.23 -16.29
CA LYS A 297 -11.89 -7.53 -16.12
C LYS A 297 -12.85 -7.47 -14.92
N TRP A 298 -12.35 -6.95 -13.80
CA TRP A 298 -13.04 -6.91 -12.52
C TRP A 298 -14.20 -5.90 -12.47
N LEU A 299 -14.02 -4.69 -13.00
CA LEU A 299 -15.01 -3.60 -12.94
C LEU A 299 -15.94 -3.57 -14.15
N ASN A 300 -17.05 -2.84 -14.02
CA ASN A 300 -17.78 -2.29 -15.16
C ASN A 300 -17.37 -0.82 -15.32
N LEU A 301 -16.81 -0.48 -16.48
CA LEU A 301 -16.21 0.83 -16.74
C LEU A 301 -16.86 1.42 -17.99
N SER A 302 -17.56 2.54 -17.84
CA SER A 302 -18.20 3.27 -18.94
C SER A 302 -17.23 4.20 -19.70
N GLN A 303 -16.10 4.52 -19.08
CA GLN A 303 -15.08 5.38 -19.65
C GLN A 303 -14.10 4.65 -20.57
N ASN A 304 -13.41 5.41 -21.44
CA ASN A 304 -12.33 4.86 -22.26
C ASN A 304 -11.20 4.29 -21.38
N TRP A 305 -10.80 3.04 -21.64
CA TRP A 305 -9.82 2.29 -20.86
C TRP A 305 -8.84 1.55 -21.77
N SER A 306 -7.63 2.11 -21.92
CA SER A 306 -6.56 1.52 -22.71
C SER A 306 -5.82 0.45 -21.91
N LEU A 307 -5.58 -0.68 -22.58
CA LEU A 307 -4.68 -1.75 -22.12
C LEU A 307 -3.24 -1.54 -22.63
N LYS A 308 -3.00 -0.50 -23.42
CA LYS A 308 -1.67 -0.19 -23.93
C LYS A 308 -0.92 0.70 -22.93
N TYR A 309 0.17 0.17 -22.40
CA TYR A 309 1.05 0.89 -21.50
C TYR A 309 1.96 1.86 -22.27
N THR A 310 2.07 3.09 -21.77
CA THR A 310 3.07 4.07 -22.21
C THR A 310 4.28 4.11 -21.27
N TYR A 311 4.16 3.54 -20.07
CA TYR A 311 5.26 3.33 -19.14
C TYR A 311 4.94 2.12 -18.25
N HIS A 312 5.87 1.17 -18.16
CA HIS A 312 5.76 0.00 -17.29
C HIS A 312 7.15 -0.50 -16.89
N PRO A 313 7.61 -0.28 -15.65
CA PRO A 313 8.99 -0.58 -15.28
C PRO A 313 9.25 -2.06 -14.97
N TYR A 314 8.18 -2.86 -14.80
CA TYR A 314 8.28 -4.28 -14.42
C TYR A 314 8.12 -5.27 -15.57
N LEU A 315 7.64 -4.81 -16.73
CA LEU A 315 7.37 -5.64 -17.91
C LEU A 315 8.13 -5.05 -19.09
N ASN A 316 8.62 -5.90 -19.99
CA ASN A 316 9.17 -5.45 -21.26
C ASN A 316 8.04 -4.94 -22.16
N VAL A 317 7.73 -3.64 -22.08
CA VAL A 317 6.85 -2.98 -23.05
C VAL A 317 7.63 -2.86 -24.35
N VAL A 318 7.52 -3.87 -25.20
CA VAL A 318 7.91 -3.69 -26.59
C VAL A 318 6.87 -2.75 -27.18
N GLU A 319 7.29 -1.57 -27.66
CA GLU A 319 6.42 -0.73 -28.49
C GLU A 319 5.89 -1.63 -29.61
N THR A 320 4.58 -1.93 -29.58
CA THR A 320 3.96 -2.57 -30.73
C THR A 320 4.09 -1.60 -31.91
N PRO A 321 4.70 -2.02 -33.02
CA PRO A 321 4.98 -1.15 -34.16
C PRO A 321 3.72 -0.52 -34.77
#